data_AF-A0A6G2D625-F1
#
_entry.id   AF-A0A6G2D625-F1
#
_cell.length_a   1.000
_cell.length_b   1.000
_cell.length_c   1.000
_cell.angle_alpha   90.00
_cell.angle_beta   90.00
_cell.angle_gamma   90.00
#
_symmetry.space_group_name_H-M   'P 1'
#
loop_
_entity.id
_entity.type
_entity.pdbx_description
1 polymer ?
#
loop_
_entity_poly.entity_id
_entity_poly.type
_entity_poly.pdbx_seq_one_letter_code
_entity_poly.pdbx_strand_id
1 'polypeptide(L)'
;MATMKAARWHAAKDVRIQEIEVPEVLPHQVKVAVKFTGICGTDLHEFLDGPIFIPTDEHVYSGQKAPVTLGHEFSGEIIEV
;
A
#
# COMPACT_ATOMS: atom_id res chain seq x y z
N MET A 1 12.36 -11.20 11.05
CA MET A 1 10.90 -11.01 11.03
C MET A 1 10.35 -11.61 9.74
N ALA A 2 9.07 -11.97 9.67
CA ALA A 2 8.48 -12.49 8.43
C ALA A 2 8.34 -11.36 7.41
N THR A 3 8.58 -11.66 6.12
CA THR A 3 8.39 -10.70 5.03
C THR A 3 7.22 -11.08 4.13
N MET A 4 6.70 -10.11 3.39
CA MET A 4 5.69 -10.29 2.36
C MET A 4 5.98 -9.42 1.14
N LYS A 5 5.43 -9.81 -0.02
CA LYS A 5 5.47 -8.99 -1.23
C LYS A 5 4.47 -7.84 -1.16
N ALA A 6 4.91 -6.66 -1.58
CA ALA A 6 4.06 -5.48 -1.74
C ALA A 6 4.41 -4.72 -3.03
N ALA A 7 3.39 -4.17 -3.70
CA ALA A 7 3.58 -3.22 -4.80
C ALA A 7 3.81 -1.82 -4.22
N ARG A 8 5.07 -1.36 -4.26
CA ARG A 8 5.51 -0.09 -3.67
C ARG A 8 5.69 0.95 -4.76
N TRP A 9 4.96 2.06 -4.66
CA TRP A 9 5.15 3.23 -5.51
C TRP A 9 6.30 4.07 -4.96
N HIS A 10 7.32 4.32 -5.78
CA HIS A 10 8.47 5.17 -5.45
C HIS A 10 8.38 6.53 -6.13
N ALA A 11 7.95 6.54 -7.39
CA ALA A 11 7.74 7.72 -8.22
C ALA A 11 6.85 7.37 -9.41
N ALA A 12 6.47 8.37 -10.22
CA ALA A 12 5.86 8.12 -11.52
C ALA A 12 6.74 7.17 -12.35
N LYS A 13 6.08 6.18 -12.94
CA LYS A 13 6.63 5.08 -13.73
C LYS A 13 7.56 4.16 -12.96
N ASP A 14 7.53 4.22 -11.63
CA ASP A 14 8.39 3.45 -10.74
C ASP A 14 7.57 2.79 -9.61
N VAL A 15 6.90 1.71 -9.96
CA VAL A 15 6.23 0.80 -9.02
C VAL A 15 6.99 -0.51 -9.02
N ARG A 16 7.40 -0.95 -7.83
CA ARG A 16 8.27 -2.13 -7.64
C ARG A 16 7.57 -3.14 -6.75
N ILE A 17 7.69 -4.43 -7.09
CA ILE A 17 7.33 -5.50 -6.15
C ILE A 17 8.52 -5.71 -5.22
N GLN A 18 8.32 -5.50 -3.92
CA GLN A 18 9.38 -5.58 -2.90
C GLN A 18 8.96 -6.50 -1.77
N GLU A 19 9.93 -7.18 -1.16
CA GLU A 19 9.76 -7.83 0.15
C GLU A 19 9.80 -6.76 1.24
N ILE A 20 8.77 -6.72 2.08
CA ILE A 20 8.66 -5.81 3.22
C ILE A 20 8.29 -6.61 4.46
N GLU A 21 8.54 -6.08 5.65
CA GLU A 21 8.11 -6.74 6.89
C GLU A 21 6.58 -6.84 6.95
N VAL A 22 6.09 -7.99 7.42
CA VAL A 22 4.67 -8.17 7.70
C VAL A 22 4.31 -7.27 8.88
N PRO A 23 3.31 -6.37 8.76
CA PRO A 23 2.96 -5.46 9.84
C PRO A 23 2.42 -6.21 11.06
N GLU A 24 2.71 -5.69 12.26
CA GLU A 24 2.11 -6.17 13.51
C GLU A 24 0.71 -5.58 13.69
N VAL A 25 -0.19 -6.33 14.33
CA VAL A 25 -1.53 -5.83 14.66
C VAL A 25 -1.44 -4.96 15.90
N LEU A 26 -1.92 -3.72 15.80
CA LEU A 26 -2.04 -2.79 16.92
C LEU A 26 -3.46 -2.77 17.47
N PRO A 27 -3.70 -2.19 18.66
CA PRO A 27 -5.06 -2.02 19.18
C PRO A 27 -5.98 -1.36 18.13
N HIS A 28 -7.18 -1.92 17.98
CA HIS A 28 -8.21 -1.48 17.03
C HIS A 28 -7.89 -1.75 15.54
N GLN A 29 -7.01 -2.70 15.25
CA GLN A 29 -6.72 -3.16 13.89
C GLN A 29 -7.03 -4.64 13.73
N VAL A 30 -7.10 -5.11 12.49
CA VAL A 30 -7.12 -6.54 12.14
C VAL A 30 -6.12 -6.77 11.01
N LYS A 31 -5.51 -7.96 10.96
CA LYS A 31 -4.65 -8.35 9.84
C LYS A 31 -5.47 -9.08 8.80
N VAL A 32 -5.43 -8.57 7.57
CA VAL A 32 -6.12 -9.17 6.44
C VAL A 32 -5.10 -9.79 5.49
N ALA A 33 -5.22 -11.10 5.26
CA ALA A 33 -4.54 -11.79 4.17
C ALA A 33 -5.29 -11.50 2.86
N VAL A 34 -4.84 -10.47 2.14
CA VAL A 34 -5.43 -10.06 0.85
C VAL A 34 -5.41 -11.21 -0.14
N LYS A 35 -6.57 -11.51 -0.73
CA LYS A 35 -6.73 -12.55 -1.76
C LYS A 35 -6.82 -11.94 -3.16
N PHE A 36 -7.51 -10.81 -3.29
CA PHE A 36 -7.71 -10.10 -4.55
C PHE A 36 -7.65 -8.59 -4.31
N THR A 37 -7.11 -7.86 -5.28
CA THR A 37 -7.20 -6.41 -5.35
C THR A 37 -7.38 -5.97 -6.81
N GLY A 38 -8.25 -4.99 -7.02
CA GLY A 38 -8.44 -4.33 -8.30
C GLY A 38 -7.32 -3.34 -8.63
N ILE A 39 -7.24 -2.96 -9.91
CA ILE A 39 -6.46 -1.81 -10.36
C ILE A 39 -7.47 -0.78 -10.85
N CYS A 40 -7.51 0.36 -10.19
CA CYS A 40 -8.40 1.47 -10.54
C CYS A 40 -7.70 2.43 -11.51
N GLY A 41 -8.47 3.30 -12.16
CA GLY A 41 -7.92 4.40 -12.97
C GLY A 41 -7.00 5.31 -12.14
N THR A 42 -7.29 5.48 -10.85
CA THR A 42 -6.47 6.23 -9.90
C THR A 42 -5.08 5.63 -9.72
N ASP A 43 -4.97 4.30 -9.64
CA ASP A 43 -3.65 3.63 -9.53
C ASP A 43 -2.84 3.85 -10.81
N LEU A 44 -3.50 3.82 -11.98
CA LEU A 44 -2.87 4.09 -13.27
C LEU A 44 -2.40 5.56 -13.38
N HIS A 45 -3.20 6.51 -12.91
CA HIS A 45 -2.81 7.92 -12.89
C HIS A 45 -1.63 8.18 -11.96
N GLU A 46 -1.58 7.54 -10.78
CA GLU A 46 -0.39 7.61 -9.92
C GLU A 46 0.84 7.01 -10.60
N PHE A 47 0.70 5.91 -11.33
CA PHE A 47 1.80 5.33 -12.08
C PHE A 47 2.26 6.24 -13.22
N LEU A 48 1.37 6.81 -14.02
CA LEU A 48 1.77 7.57 -15.21
C LEU A 48 2.22 9.00 -14.88
N ASP A 49 1.46 9.67 -14.00
CA ASP A 49 1.47 11.12 -13.82
C ASP A 49 1.62 11.56 -12.36
N GLY A 50 1.80 10.62 -11.43
CA GLY A 50 1.94 10.90 -10.00
C GLY A 50 3.18 11.74 -9.63
N PRO A 51 3.23 12.29 -8.40
CA PRO A 51 2.26 12.12 -7.33
C PRO A 51 1.01 13.01 -7.50
N ILE A 52 -0.18 12.43 -7.33
CA ILE A 52 -1.46 13.18 -7.29
C ILE A 52 -2.07 13.15 -5.88
N PHE A 53 -2.26 11.95 -5.34
CA PHE A 53 -2.72 11.67 -3.98
C PHE A 53 -1.60 11.11 -3.10
N ILE A 54 -0.59 10.47 -3.69
CA ILE A 54 0.56 9.94 -2.94
C ILE A 54 1.36 11.10 -2.35
N PRO A 55 1.50 11.18 -1.02
CA PRO A 55 2.12 12.33 -0.37
C PRO A 55 3.65 12.31 -0.50
N THR A 56 4.23 13.43 -0.90
CA THR A 56 5.69 13.65 -0.96
C THR A 56 6.28 14.09 0.39
N ASP A 57 5.47 14.79 1.17
CA ASP A 57 5.74 15.13 2.57
C ASP A 57 4.89 14.25 3.49
N GLU A 58 5.10 14.33 4.81
CA GLU A 58 4.37 13.51 5.77
C GLU A 58 2.87 13.86 5.78
N HIS A 59 2.01 12.89 5.47
CA HIS A 59 0.56 13.11 5.44
C HIS A 59 -0.02 13.22 6.85
N VAL A 60 -0.79 14.30 7.08
CA VAL A 60 -1.26 14.71 8.41
C VAL A 60 -2.07 13.66 9.19
N TYR A 61 -2.73 12.72 8.50
CA TYR A 61 -3.54 11.69 9.17
C TYR A 61 -2.87 10.33 9.24
N SER A 62 -2.05 9.97 8.25
CA SER A 62 -1.47 8.62 8.16
C SER A 62 -0.02 8.57 8.59
N GLY A 63 0.66 9.72 8.68
CA GLY A 63 2.11 9.79 8.90
C GLY A 63 2.94 9.17 7.77
N GLN A 64 2.30 8.82 6.65
CA GLN A 64 2.96 8.17 5.52
C GLN A 64 3.45 9.21 4.52
N LYS A 65 4.52 8.87 3.81
CA LYS A 65 5.01 9.53 2.60
C LYS A 65 5.59 8.48 1.65
N ALA A 66 5.81 8.85 0.39
CA ALA A 66 6.45 7.95 -0.57
C ALA A 66 7.79 7.38 -0.01
N PRO A 67 8.07 6.07 -0.19
CA PRO A 67 7.29 5.11 -0.96
C PRO A 67 6.12 4.48 -0.18
N VAL A 68 4.97 4.31 -0.83
CA VAL A 68 3.74 3.72 -0.23
C VAL A 68 3.29 2.45 -0.96
N THR A 69 2.54 1.58 -0.29
CA THR A 69 1.93 0.39 -0.92
C THR A 69 0.64 0.79 -1.65
N LEU A 70 0.48 0.37 -2.90
CA LEU A 70 -0.72 0.62 -3.71
C LEU A 70 -1.83 -0.42 -3.45
N GLY A 71 -3.05 -0.09 -3.90
CA GLY A 71 -4.23 -0.97 -3.83
C GLY A 71 -5.24 -0.49 -2.79
N HIS A 72 -6.32 0.14 -3.26
CA HIS A 72 -7.41 0.65 -2.42
C HIS A 72 -8.74 -0.10 -2.64
N GLU A 73 -8.74 -1.14 -3.47
CA GLU A 73 -9.89 -1.95 -3.82
C GLU A 73 -9.56 -3.43 -3.57
N PHE A 74 -9.59 -3.89 -2.32
CA PHE A 74 -9.17 -5.25 -1.98
C PHE A 74 -10.19 -6.01 -1.14
N SER A 75 -10.08 -7.34 -1.18
CA SER A 75 -10.77 -8.25 -0.27
C SER A 75 -9.85 -9.38 0.16
N GLY A 76 -10.11 -9.92 1.34
CA GLY A 76 -9.29 -10.95 1.94
C GLY A 76 -9.90 -11.56 3.19
N GLU A 77 -9.08 -12.37 3.85
CA GLU A 77 -9.45 -13.11 5.06
C GLU A 77 -8.81 -12.47 6.28
N ILE A 78 -9.56 -12.30 7.36
CA ILE A 78 -9.00 -11.86 8.64
C ILE A 78 -8.20 -13.03 9.24
N ILE A 79 -6.91 -12.81 9.51
CA ILE A 79 -6.00 -13.83 10.05
C ILE A 79 -5.50 -13.51 11.46
N GLU A 80 -5.74 -12.29 11.95
CA GLU A 80 -5.35 -11.82 13.30
C GLU A 80 -6.22 -10.61 13.68
N VAL A 81 -6.53 -10.46 14.98
CA VAL A 81 -7.38 -9.39 15.57
C VAL A 81 -6.67 -8.80 16.77
#